data_AF-A0A419EFW8-F1
#
_entry.id   AF-A0A419EFW8-F1
#
_cell.length_a   1.000
_cell.length_b   1.000
_cell.length_c   1.000
_cell.angle_alpha   90.00
_cell.angle_beta   90.00
_cell.angle_gamma   90.00
#
_symmetry.space_group_name_H-M   'P 1'
#
loop_
_entity.id
_entity.type
_entity.pdbx_description
1 polymer ?
#
loop_
_entity_poly.entity_id
_entity_poly.type
_entity_poly.pdbx_seq_one_letter_code
_entity_poly.pdbx_strand_id
1 'polypeptide(L)'
;MNRQDEKQKKEKSQSALNLALAAVAGQVGFVTLGIIAVALIGGLALDNQFGTKPMFTILLMIASVPVTVVLMFRIVRAATSQIKPSVNSETTTEENNRE
;
A
#
# COMPACT_ATOMS: atom_id res chain seq x y z
N MET A 1 -3.29 25.49 -31.93
CA MET A 1 -3.17 24.23 -31.15
C MET A 1 -3.14 23.06 -32.11
N ASN A 2 -2.03 22.30 -32.16
CA ASN A 2 -1.79 21.29 -33.19
C ASN A 2 -2.27 19.89 -32.70
N ARG A 3 -3.04 19.15 -33.52
CA ARG A 3 -3.58 17.82 -33.16
C ARG A 3 -2.52 16.75 -32.86
N GLN A 4 -1.26 17.00 -33.21
CA GLN A 4 -0.13 16.10 -32.95
C GLN A 4 0.33 16.14 -31.47
N ASP A 5 0.18 17.29 -30.80
CA ASP A 5 0.57 17.44 -29.38
C ASP A 5 -0.37 16.66 -28.45
N GLU A 6 -1.67 16.61 -28.80
CA GLU A 6 -2.71 15.87 -28.09
C GLU A 6 -2.48 14.35 -28.14
N LYS A 7 -2.06 13.82 -29.30
CA LYS A 7 -1.78 12.37 -29.47
C LYS A 7 -0.55 11.93 -28.71
N GLN A 8 0.55 12.70 -28.76
CA GLN A 8 1.75 12.39 -27.98
C GLN A 8 1.50 12.46 -26.46
N LYS A 9 0.70 13.43 -25.99
CA LYS A 9 0.37 13.57 -24.57
C LYS A 9 -0.49 12.40 -24.07
N LYS A 10 -1.42 11.89 -24.88
CA LYS A 10 -2.21 10.69 -24.56
C LYS A 10 -1.36 9.42 -24.51
N GLU A 11 -0.48 9.19 -25.50
CA GLU A 11 0.41 8.03 -25.48
C GLU A 11 1.38 8.06 -24.29
N LYS A 12 2.06 9.19 -24.03
CA LYS A 12 2.97 9.31 -22.88
C LYS A 12 2.25 9.10 -21.55
N SER A 13 1.02 9.61 -21.43
CA SER A 13 0.19 9.39 -20.23
C SER A 13 -0.24 7.93 -20.08
N GLN A 14 -0.57 7.23 -21.18
CA GLN A 14 -0.92 5.81 -21.12
C GLN A 14 0.31 4.95 -20.82
N SER A 15 1.47 5.25 -21.41
CA SER A 15 2.73 4.57 -21.09
C SER A 15 3.16 4.79 -19.64
N ALA A 16 2.98 5.99 -19.09
CA ALA A 16 3.27 6.27 -17.69
C ALA A 16 2.34 5.49 -16.74
N LEU A 17 1.05 5.37 -17.08
CA LEU A 17 0.11 4.55 -16.31
C LEU A 17 0.46 3.05 -16.41
N ASN A 18 0.77 2.55 -17.60
CA ASN A 18 1.18 1.15 -17.79
C ASN A 18 2.48 0.83 -17.03
N LEU A 19 3.44 1.77 -17.01
CA LEU A 19 4.67 1.66 -16.24
C LEU A 19 4.40 1.68 -14.73
N ALA A 20 3.50 2.54 -14.26
CA ALA A 20 3.07 2.58 -12.87
C ALA A 20 2.37 1.28 -12.46
N LEU A 21 1.48 0.73 -13.29
CA LEU A 21 0.83 -0.57 -13.06
C LEU A 21 1.86 -1.70 -13.01
N ALA A 22 2.84 -1.71 -13.92
CA ALA A 22 3.92 -2.70 -13.92
C ALA A 22 4.79 -2.57 -12.66
N ALA A 23 5.09 -1.36 -12.22
CA ALA A 23 5.84 -1.11 -10.99
C ALA A 23 5.08 -1.60 -9.75
N VAL A 24 3.77 -1.32 -9.65
CA VAL A 24 2.92 -1.79 -8.57
C VAL A 24 2.82 -3.31 -8.58
N ALA A 25 2.58 -3.92 -9.74
CA ALA A 25 2.53 -5.38 -9.87
C ALA A 25 3.87 -6.03 -9.47
N GLY A 26 4.98 -5.44 -9.88
CA GLY A 26 6.33 -5.88 -9.51
C GLY A 26 6.59 -5.75 -8.01
N GLN A 27 6.20 -4.63 -7.39
CA GLN A 27 6.33 -4.42 -5.95
C GLN A 27 5.50 -5.45 -5.16
N VAL A 28 4.25 -5.65 -5.54
CA VAL A 28 3.37 -6.63 -4.88
C VAL A 28 3.95 -8.03 -5.01
N GLY A 29 4.43 -8.42 -6.20
CA GLY A 29 5.07 -9.71 -6.43
C GLY A 29 6.32 -9.89 -5.56
N PHE A 30 7.22 -8.90 -5.54
CA PHE A 30 8.46 -8.98 -4.77
C PHE A 30 8.21 -9.03 -3.26
N VAL A 31 7.31 -8.19 -2.74
CA VAL A 31 6.95 -8.17 -1.31
C VAL A 31 6.29 -9.49 -0.91
N THR A 32 5.38 -10.02 -1.72
CA THR A 32 4.69 -11.29 -1.43
C THR A 32 5.69 -12.45 -1.39
N LEU A 33 6.58 -12.55 -2.39
CA LEU A 33 7.62 -13.58 -2.41
C LEU A 33 8.59 -13.44 -1.23
N GLY A 34 8.96 -12.22 -0.87
CA GLY A 34 9.80 -11.94 0.30
C GLY A 34 9.16 -12.42 1.60
N ILE A 35 7.86 -12.12 1.82
CA ILE A 35 7.13 -12.57 3.01
C ILE A 35 7.07 -14.10 3.07
N ILE A 36 6.75 -14.76 1.96
CA ILE A 36 6.73 -16.23 1.88
C ILE A 36 8.11 -16.80 2.21
N ALA A 37 9.18 -16.25 1.63
CA ALA A 37 10.54 -16.73 1.87
C ALA A 37 10.95 -16.58 3.34
N VAL A 38 10.65 -15.44 3.97
CA VAL A 38 10.91 -15.21 5.40
C VAL A 38 10.08 -16.15 6.28
N ALA A 39 8.81 -16.36 5.95
CA ALA A 39 7.95 -17.29 6.68
C ALA A 39 8.42 -18.74 6.57
N LEU A 40 8.89 -19.17 5.40
CA LEU A 40 9.42 -20.52 5.20
C LEU A 40 10.76 -20.72 5.90
N ILE A 41 11.72 -19.80 5.71
CA ILE A 41 13.05 -19.92 6.32
C ILE A 41 12.95 -19.76 7.85
N GLY A 42 12.21 -18.76 8.32
CA GLY A 42 11.99 -18.52 9.74
C GLY A 42 11.17 -19.62 10.40
N GLY A 43 10.09 -20.08 9.75
CA GLY A 43 9.27 -21.18 10.22
C GLY A 43 10.04 -22.49 10.31
N LEU A 44 10.82 -22.82 9.29
CA LEU A 44 11.59 -24.06 9.23
C LEU A 44 12.78 -24.04 10.19
N ALA A 45 13.47 -22.90 10.35
CA ALA A 45 14.54 -22.75 11.33
C ALA A 45 14.00 -22.91 12.77
N LEU A 46 12.82 -22.34 13.05
CA LEU A 46 12.17 -22.48 14.35
C LEU A 46 11.66 -23.91 14.58
N ASP A 47 11.05 -24.54 13.57
CA ASP A 47 10.62 -25.94 13.62
C ASP A 47 11.79 -26.91 13.85
N ASN A 48 12.96 -26.64 13.25
CA ASN A 48 14.17 -27.45 13.44
C ASN A 48 14.80 -27.27 14.83
N GLN A 49 14.68 -26.07 15.43
CA GLN A 49 15.16 -25.81 16.79
C GLN A 49 14.32 -26.54 17.85
N PHE A 50 13.02 -26.70 17.63
CA PHE A 50 12.08 -27.31 18.58
C PHE A 50 11.82 -28.81 18.37
N GLY A 51 12.34 -29.41 17.28
CA GLY A 51 12.23 -30.85 17.01
C GLY A 51 10.80 -31.34 16.70
N THR A 52 9.85 -30.42 16.60
CA THR A 52 8.46 -30.69 16.21
C THR A 52 8.36 -30.60 14.68
N LYS A 53 7.64 -31.56 14.06
CA LYS A 53 7.14 -31.50 12.67
C LYS A 53 6.63 -30.08 12.34
N PRO A 54 6.60 -29.63 11.06
CA PRO A 54 6.56 -28.22 10.64
C PRO A 54 5.29 -27.44 11.07
N MET A 55 5.07 -27.32 12.38
CA MET A 55 3.86 -26.84 13.03
C MET A 55 3.97 -25.35 13.27
N PHE A 56 5.17 -24.82 13.56
CA PHE A 56 5.39 -23.37 13.59
C PHE A 56 5.27 -22.77 12.20
N THR A 57 5.74 -23.44 11.15
CA THR A 57 5.55 -22.96 9.77
C THR A 57 4.05 -22.84 9.44
N ILE A 58 3.24 -23.85 9.80
CA ILE A 58 1.79 -23.83 9.61
C ILE A 58 1.12 -22.76 10.47
N LEU A 59 1.53 -22.63 11.74
CA LEU A 59 1.00 -21.62 12.66
C LEU A 59 1.31 -20.20 12.19
N LEU A 60 2.55 -19.92 11.75
CA LEU A 60 2.95 -18.62 11.20
C LEU A 60 2.19 -18.31 9.90
N MET A 61 1.96 -19.32 9.05
CA MET A 61 1.18 -19.17 7.83
C MET A 61 -0.27 -18.82 8.14
N ILE A 62 -0.91 -19.51 9.10
CA ILE A 62 -2.27 -19.17 9.55
C ILE A 62 -2.28 -17.79 10.24
N ALA A 63 -1.26 -17.47 11.02
CA ALA A 63 -1.12 -16.18 11.71
C ALA A 63 -0.84 -15.01 10.74
N SER A 64 -0.35 -15.26 9.53
CA SER A 64 -0.10 -14.19 8.54
C SER A 64 -1.38 -13.43 8.16
N VAL A 65 -2.52 -14.13 8.09
CA VAL A 65 -3.83 -13.55 7.77
C VAL A 65 -4.29 -12.57 8.86
N PRO A 66 -4.40 -12.95 10.15
CA PRO A 66 -4.78 -12.00 11.20
C PRO A 66 -3.73 -10.89 11.38
N VAL A 67 -2.43 -11.17 11.23
CA VAL A 67 -1.39 -10.13 11.29
C VAL A 67 -1.60 -9.06 10.22
N THR A 68 -1.91 -9.46 8.99
CA THR A 68 -2.19 -8.54 7.88
C THR A 68 -3.41 -7.66 8.19
N VAL A 69 -4.51 -8.25 8.67
CA VAL A 69 -5.73 -7.50 9.01
C VAL A 69 -5.48 -6.52 10.16
N VAL A 70 -4.76 -6.93 11.20
CA VAL A 70 -4.43 -6.06 12.35
C VAL A 70 -3.55 -4.90 11.91
N LEU A 71 -2.56 -5.14 11.05
CA LEU A 71 -1.67 -4.10 10.55
C LEU A 71 -2.43 -3.09 9.67
N MET A 72 -3.27 -3.57 8.75
CA MET A 72 -4.12 -2.73 7.92
C MET A 72 -5.05 -1.88 8.78
N PHE A 73 -5.68 -2.48 9.80
CA PHE A 73 -6.55 -1.78 10.75
C PHE A 73 -5.81 -0.68 11.52
N ARG A 74 -4.57 -0.95 11.95
CA ARG A 74 -3.71 0.04 12.63
C ARG A 74 -3.36 1.22 11.72
N ILE A 75 -2.97 0.94 10.48
CA ILE A 75 -2.62 1.98 9.50
C ILE A 75 -3.84 2.84 9.18
N VAL A 76 -4.99 2.22 8.93
CA VAL A 76 -6.24 2.94 8.66
C VAL A 76 -6.64 3.79 9.86
N ARG A 77 -6.63 3.24 11.07
CA ARG A 77 -6.96 4.02 12.29
C ARG A 77 -6.00 5.20 12.51
N ALA A 78 -4.71 5.02 12.23
CA ALA A 78 -3.72 6.08 12.30
C ALA A 78 -3.99 7.15 11.23
N ALA A 79 -4.26 6.76 9.99
CA ALA A 79 -4.59 7.67 8.91
C ALA A 79 -5.89 8.45 9.20
N THR A 80 -6.94 7.76 9.66
CA THR A 80 -8.22 8.40 10.01
C THR A 80 -8.11 9.31 11.22
N SER A 81 -7.26 9.00 12.21
CA SER A 81 -7.00 9.93 13.33
C SER A 81 -6.30 11.22 12.90
N GLN A 82 -5.58 11.20 11.77
CA GLN A 82 -4.97 12.39 11.19
C GLN A 82 -5.95 13.20 10.33
N ILE A 83 -7.07 12.60 9.90
CA ILE A 83 -8.17 13.31 9.27
C ILE A 83 -8.98 13.98 10.38
N LYS A 84 -8.50 15.14 10.83
CA LYS A 84 -9.39 16.10 11.50
C LYS A 84 -10.52 16.41 10.51
N PRO A 85 -11.81 16.38 10.91
CA PRO A 85 -12.84 17.01 10.12
C PRO A 85 -12.44 18.47 10.01
N SER A 86 -12.03 18.91 8.82
CA SER A 86 -11.98 20.33 8.49
C SER A 86 -13.42 20.82 8.57
N VAL A 87 -13.81 21.25 9.76
CA VAL A 87 -14.96 22.12 9.98
C VAL A 87 -14.69 23.34 9.11
N ASN A 88 -15.39 23.36 7.98
CA ASN A 88 -15.93 24.51 7.31
C ASN A 88 -15.21 25.84 7.60
N SER A 89 -14.27 26.22 6.73
CA SER A 89 -13.97 27.64 6.49
C SER A 89 -14.71 28.07 5.23
N GLU A 90 -16.03 28.17 5.36
CA GLU A 90 -16.85 29.05 4.53
C GLU A 90 -16.62 30.50 5.00
N THR A 91 -16.35 31.37 4.02
CA THR A 91 -16.85 32.75 3.97
C THR A 91 -16.23 33.78 4.93
N THR A 92 -15.15 34.43 4.51
CA THR A 92 -14.95 35.89 4.68
C THR A 92 -14.03 36.39 3.57
N THR A 93 -14.57 36.50 2.35
CA THR A 93 -14.02 37.33 1.29
C THR A 93 -15.11 38.32 0.87
N GLU A 94 -15.54 39.15 1.82
CA GLU A 94 -16.14 40.45 1.58
C GLU A 94 -15.43 41.43 2.53
N GLU A 95 -15.19 42.68 2.10
CA GLU A 95 -14.50 43.79 2.80
C GLU A 95 -12.96 43.92 2.74
N ASN A 96 -12.32 43.72 1.57
CA ASN A 96 -10.98 44.35 1.35
C ASN A 96 -10.74 44.81 -0.10
N ASN A 97 -11.80 45.25 -0.78
CA ASN A 97 -11.66 45.85 -2.12
C ASN A 97 -12.60 47.05 -2.30
N ARG A 98 -12.66 47.88 -1.25
CA ARG A 98 -13.26 49.22 -1.24
C ARG A 98 -12.45 50.14 -0.33
N GLU A 99 -11.16 50.32 -0.63
CA GLU A 99 -10.40 51.50 -0.22
C GLU A 99 -9.48 51.92 -1.37
#